data_AF-A0A972DRK5-F1
#
_entry.id   AF-A0A972DRK5-F1
#
_cell.length_a   1.000
_cell.length_b   1.000
_cell.length_c   1.000
_cell.angle_alpha   90.00
_cell.angle_beta   90.00
_cell.angle_gamma   90.00
#
_symmetry.space_group_name_H-M   'P 1'
#
loop_
_entity.id
_entity.type
_entity.pdbx_description
1 polymer ?
#
loop_
_entity_poly.entity_id
_entity_poly.type
_entity_poly.pdbx_seq_one_letter_code
_entity_poly.pdbx_strand_id
1 'polypeptide(L)' 'AIRRSRSHNEVDYAAMSTMTAILGRMASYSGQMINWDDAVQSPIRLAPGEYAFDAAPPVVAGADGRYPVAVPGVTKVL' A
#
# COMPACT_ATOMS: atom_id res chain seq x y z
N ALA A 1 -5.31 -20.98 20.87
CA ALA A 1 -3.89 -21.36 20.84
C ALA A 1 -3.20 -21.14 22.18
N ILE A 2 -3.10 -19.89 22.65
CA ILE A 2 -2.36 -19.48 23.85
C ILE A 2 -2.80 -20.22 25.13
N ARG A 3 -4.12 -20.29 25.41
CA ARG A 3 -4.65 -21.00 26.60
C ARG A 3 -4.45 -22.52 26.58
N ARG A 4 -4.12 -23.12 25.43
CA ARG A 4 -3.89 -24.56 25.27
C ARG A 4 -2.43 -24.86 24.88
N SER A 5 -1.54 -23.88 24.99
CA SER A 5 -0.12 -23.94 24.57
C SER A 5 0.09 -24.59 23.21
N ARG A 6 -0.78 -24.26 22.23
CA ARG A 6 -0.65 -24.72 20.85
C ARG A 6 0.03 -23.65 20.01
N SER A 7 0.93 -24.07 19.13
CA SER A 7 1.44 -23.20 18.07
C SER A 7 0.30 -22.68 17.20
N HIS A 8 0.40 -21.42 16.79
CA HIS A 8 -0.57 -20.74 15.93
C HIS A 8 0.19 -19.79 15.04
N ASN A 9 0.10 -20.01 13.74
CA ASN A 9 0.75 -19.20 12.73
C ASN A 9 -0.31 -18.75 11.73
N GLU A 10 -0.49 -17.43 11.63
CA GLU A 10 -1.42 -16.79 10.70
C GLU A 10 -0.70 -15.91 9.68
N VAL A 11 0.62 -16.07 9.51
CA VAL A 11 1.42 -15.20 8.65
C VAL A 11 0.84 -15.14 7.23
N ASP A 12 0.50 -16.29 6.63
CA ASP A 12 -0.05 -16.32 5.28
C ASP A 12 -1.41 -15.62 5.21
N TYR A 13 -2.29 -15.87 6.18
CA TYR A 13 -3.61 -15.23 6.23
C TYR A 13 -3.50 -13.71 6.43
N ALA A 14 -2.63 -13.27 7.33
CA ALA A 14 -2.41 -11.85 7.62
C ALA A 14 -1.79 -11.12 6.42
N ALA A 15 -0.81 -11.74 5.74
CA ALA A 15 -0.20 -11.19 4.54
C ALA A 15 -1.23 -11.04 3.41
N MET A 16 -2.02 -12.08 3.15
CA MET A 16 -3.05 -12.06 2.10
C MET A 16 -4.16 -11.05 2.43
N SER A 17 -4.64 -11.01 3.67
CA SER A 17 -5.68 -10.06 4.11
C SER A 17 -5.23 -8.60 3.96
N THR A 18 -3.98 -8.30 4.33
CA THR A 18 -3.39 -6.97 4.16
C THR A 18 -3.27 -6.61 2.68
N MET A 19 -2.81 -7.54 1.85
CA MET A 19 -2.68 -7.32 0.42
C MET A 19 -4.03 -7.11 -0.26
N THR A 20 -5.10 -7.77 0.20
CA THR A 20 -6.48 -7.50 -0.27
C THR A 20 -6.90 -6.05 -0.01
N ALA A 21 -6.57 -5.49 1.16
CA ALA A 21 -6.86 -4.08 1.46
C ALA A 21 -6.08 -3.13 0.52
N ILE A 22 -4.82 -3.44 0.24
CA ILE A 22 -3.98 -2.69 -0.70
C ILE A 22 -4.58 -2.75 -2.12
N LEU A 23 -4.98 -3.93 -2.58
CA LEU A 23 -5.62 -4.13 -3.88
C LEU A 23 -6.91 -3.32 -3.99
N GLY A 24 -7.75 -3.32 -2.94
CA GLY A 24 -8.97 -2.51 -2.90
C GLY A 24 -8.69 -1.01 -3.01
N ARG A 25 -7.65 -0.51 -2.35
CA ARG A 25 -7.18 0.87 -2.50
C ARG A 25 -6.73 1.16 -3.93
N MET A 26 -5.92 0.29 -4.52
CA MET A 26 -5.43 0.44 -5.89
C MET A 26 -6.59 0.53 -6.87
N ALA A 27 -7.50 -0.45 -6.85
CA ALA A 27 -8.67 -0.48 -7.73
C ALA A 27 -9.56 0.76 -7.56
N SER A 28 -9.80 1.20 -6.31
CA SER A 28 -10.65 2.36 -6.04
C SER A 28 -10.04 3.66 -6.56
N TYR A 29 -8.72 3.82 -6.40
CA TYR A 29 -8.01 5.04 -6.76
C TYR A 29 -7.75 5.16 -8.26
N SER A 30 -7.49 4.05 -8.95
CA SER A 30 -7.36 4.06 -10.41
C SER A 30 -8.69 3.97 -11.14
N GLY A 31 -9.72 3.39 -10.52
CA GLY A 31 -10.97 3.03 -11.20
C GLY A 31 -10.79 1.91 -12.23
N GLN A 32 -9.70 1.16 -12.14
CA GLN A 32 -9.35 0.09 -13.08
C GLN A 32 -9.51 -1.28 -12.46
N MET A 33 -9.73 -2.28 -13.30
CA MET A 33 -9.60 -3.69 -12.90
C MET A 33 -8.12 -3.98 -12.67
N ILE A 34 -7.76 -4.45 -11.48
CA ILE A 34 -6.40 -4.79 -11.10
C ILE A 34 -6.35 -6.29 -10.79
N ASN A 35 -5.49 -7.04 -11.49
CA ASN A 35 -5.29 -8.46 -11.17
C ASN A 35 -4.42 -8.61 -9.93
N TRP A 36 -4.58 -9.74 -9.24
CA TRP A 36 -3.81 -10.05 -8.04
C TRP A 36 -2.30 -10.05 -8.29
N ASP A 37 -1.86 -10.72 -9.35
CA ASP A 37 -0.44 -10.86 -9.67
C ASP A 37 0.22 -9.52 -10.04
N ASP A 38 -0.49 -8.68 -10.80
CA ASP A 38 -0.03 -7.33 -11.15
C ASP A 38 0.17 -6.46 -9.91
N ALA A 39 -0.72 -6.58 -8.93
CA ALA A 39 -0.64 -5.82 -7.68
C ALA A 39 0.52 -6.30 -6.79
N VAL A 40 0.70 -7.62 -6.66
CA VAL A 40 1.80 -8.19 -5.85
C VAL A 40 3.16 -7.91 -6.47
N GLN A 41 3.25 -7.84 -7.80
CA GLN A 41 4.48 -7.54 -8.54
C GLN A 41 4.68 -6.05 -8.81
N SER A 42 3.81 -5.17 -8.30
CA SER A 42 3.86 -3.75 -8.58
C SER A 42 5.22 -3.14 -8.18
N PRO A 43 5.87 -2.37 -9.08
CA PRO A 43 7.15 -1.71 -8.78
C PRO A 43 6.97 -0.40 -7.99
N ILE A 44 5.73 0.00 -7.69
CA ILE A 44 5.46 1.27 -6.99
C ILE A 44 5.96 1.19 -5.54
N ARG A 45 6.81 2.14 -5.18
CA ARG A 45 7.31 2.34 -3.81
C ARG A 45 6.68 3.58 -3.20
N LEU A 46 5.90 3.38 -2.13
CA LEU A 46 5.36 4.48 -1.30
C LEU A 46 6.18 4.74 -0.03
N ALA A 47 7.17 3.89 0.25
CA ALA A 47 8.11 4.09 1.34
C ALA A 47 9.13 5.18 0.98
N PRO A 48 9.73 5.83 1.99
CA PRO A 48 10.89 6.71 1.79
C PRO A 48 12.01 6.02 1.01
N GLY A 49 12.78 6.80 0.25
CA GLY A 49 13.98 6.30 -0.43
C GLY A 49 15.05 5.88 0.56
N GLU A 50 15.18 6.64 1.65
CA GLU A 50 16.14 6.40 2.74
C GLU A 50 15.43 6.42 4.09
N TYR A 51 15.92 5.61 5.03
CA TYR A 51 15.40 5.54 6.39
C TYR A 51 16.29 6.37 7.33
N ALA A 52 16.13 7.69 7.27
CA ALA A 52 16.80 8.65 8.15
C ALA A 52 15.80 9.67 8.70
N PHE A 53 16.12 10.28 9.84
CA PHE A 53 15.23 11.27 10.48
C PHE A 53 15.06 12.55 9.66
N ASP A 54 16.04 12.85 8.80
CA ASP A 54 16.09 13.98 7.88
C ASP A 54 15.81 13.57 6.42
N ALA A 55 15.43 12.32 6.16
CA ALA A 55 15.09 11.85 4.82
C ALA A 55 13.88 12.58 4.27
N ALA A 56 13.97 13.00 3.00
CA ALA A 56 12.85 13.61 2.32
C ALA A 56 11.69 12.60 2.14
N PRO A 57 10.45 12.97 2.49
CA PRO A 57 9.31 12.09 2.24
C PRO A 57 9.08 11.95 0.74
N PRO A 58 8.48 10.83 0.28
CA PRO A 58 8.23 10.57 -1.14
C PRO A 58 7.23 11.53 -1.77
N VAL A 59 6.42 12.21 -0.94
CA VAL A 59 5.47 13.24 -1.36
C VAL A 59 5.73 14.49 -0.55
N VAL A 60 5.95 15.61 -1.25
CA VAL A 60 6.15 16.94 -0.67
C VAL A 60 5.00 17.87 -1.06
N ALA A 61 4.82 18.95 -0.31
CA ALA A 61 3.84 19.97 -0.64
C ALA A 61 4.17 20.65 -1.98
N GLY A 62 3.14 20.97 -2.76
CA GLY A 62 3.25 21.78 -3.97
C GLY A 62 3.54 23.24 -3.66
N ALA A 63 3.65 24.06 -4.71
CA ALA A 63 3.92 25.50 -4.59
C ALA A 63 2.84 26.27 -3.79
N ASP A 64 1.62 25.73 -3.75
CA ASP A 64 0.48 26.24 -2.99
C ASP A 64 0.46 25.73 -1.53
N GLY A 65 1.48 24.97 -1.12
CA GLY A 65 1.58 24.36 0.21
C GLY A 65 0.68 23.15 0.42
N ARG A 66 -0.02 22.66 -0.62
CA ARG A 66 -0.93 21.51 -0.50
C ARG A 66 -0.24 20.22 -0.95
N TYR A 67 -0.61 19.11 -0.30
CA TYR A 67 -0.15 17.78 -0.70
C TYR A 67 -1.07 17.21 -1.79
N PRO A 68 -0.53 16.49 -2.79
CA PRO A 68 -1.35 15.78 -3.74
C PRO A 68 -2.16 14.71 -3.03
N VAL A 69 -3.46 14.68 -3.30
CA VAL A 69 -4.40 13.69 -2.76
C VAL A 69 -4.77 12.69 -3.85
N ALA A 70 -4.91 11.42 -3.48
CA ALA A 70 -5.42 10.42 -4.40
C ALA A 70 -6.87 10.73 -4.77
N VAL A 71 -7.12 10.85 -6.07
CA VAL A 71 -8.45 11.06 -6.66
C VAL A 71 -8.96 9.72 -7.21
N PRO A 72 -10.15 9.25 -6.78
CA PRO A 72 -10.77 8.04 -7.32
C PRO A 72 -10.93 8.09 -8.83
N GLY A 73 -10.62 6.99 -9.52
CA GLY A 73 -10.73 6.88 -10.98
C GLY A 73 -9.65 7.57 -11.81
N VAL A 74 -8.67 8.23 -11.16
CA VAL A 74 -7.66 9.05 -11.86
C VAL A 74 -6.24 8.71 -11.41
N THR A 75 -6.06 8.32 -10.14
CA THR A 75 -4.73 8.14 -9.57
C THR A 75 -4.05 6.94 -10.18
N LYS A 76 -2.79 7.10 -10.60
CA LYS A 76 -1.95 5.99 -11.07
C LYS A 76 -1.52 5.13 -9.88
N VAL A 77 -1.77 3.83 -9.97
CA VAL A 77 -1.53 2.85 -8.89
C VAL A 77 -0.72 1.62 -9.33
N LEU A 78 -0.34 1.53 -10.60
CA LEU A 78 0.56 0.52 -11.17
C LEU A 78 1.74 1.20 -11.89
#